data_AF-A0A6P1IKH9-F1
#
_entry.id   AF-A0A6P1IKH9-F1
#
_cell.length_a   1.000
_cell.length_b   1.000
_cell.length_c   1.000
_cell.angle_alpha   90.00
_cell.angle_beta   90.00
_cell.angle_gamma   90.00
#
_symmetry.space_group_name_H-M   'P 1'
#
loop_
_entity.id
_entity.type
_entity.pdbx_description
1 polymer ?
#
loop_
_entity_poly.entity_id
_entity_poly.type
_entity_poly.pdbx_seq_one_letter_code
_entity_poly.pdbx_strand_id
1 'polypeptide(L)'
;MASDLQPAKSSPSLSIHFRLDLPMKLKLIALAAMMAATGAANAAIADSNDNGATLSGDLFGSFYSAANSATFTVDLGLRLDQFAAAVSPSALGIKLVWDLDGAGSFTDLSTTLTGLAAQVQTINYGGIFNLFETPSVASASDLVFDVKAMDGLPTSLAGAGANRYLSTSAAASVTASNGQVFAMDNVDAYTTAANGDATNSTHGIAAAGANMYDAGDAQNVSFQNGSADNWKGAVSFTSPGSASSPLNFFYLSNTSSTAANAASVTKYAGTWSFDTLQNQLIYSSAAPVPEPETYALLLAGLGLMGTIARRRRQA
;
A
#
# COMPACT_ATOMS: atom_id res chain seq x y z
N MET A 1 58.29 -64.41 19.42
CA MET A 1 58.85 -64.76 18.11
C MET A 1 58.23 -63.81 17.10
N ALA A 2 59.09 -63.06 16.40
CA ALA A 2 58.76 -61.89 15.58
C ALA A 2 57.99 -62.21 14.28
N SER A 3 57.18 -61.25 13.80
CA SER A 3 57.12 -60.74 12.41
C SER A 3 55.91 -59.80 12.28
N ASP A 4 56.04 -58.49 12.21
CA ASP A 4 56.53 -57.64 11.11
C ASP A 4 55.53 -57.45 9.94
N LEU A 5 55.05 -56.20 9.84
CA LEU A 5 54.67 -55.36 8.69
C LEU A 5 53.74 -55.88 7.58
N GLN A 6 52.62 -55.16 7.38
CA GLN A 6 52.42 -54.26 6.22
C GLN A 6 51.10 -53.45 6.35
N PRO A 7 51.07 -52.12 6.12
CA PRO A 7 49.84 -51.40 5.84
C PRO A 7 49.54 -51.39 4.33
N ALA A 8 48.31 -51.80 3.97
CA ALA A 8 47.82 -51.77 2.60
C ALA A 8 47.58 -50.33 2.11
N LYS A 9 48.07 -50.06 0.89
CA LYS A 9 47.84 -48.87 0.05
C LYS A 9 46.40 -48.34 0.12
N SER A 10 46.26 -47.06 0.41
CA SER A 10 45.04 -46.29 0.18
C SER A 10 44.83 -46.05 -1.32
N SER A 11 43.78 -46.62 -1.89
CA SER A 11 43.25 -46.22 -3.20
C SER A 11 42.39 -44.96 -3.04
N PRO A 12 42.50 -43.94 -3.91
CA PRO A 12 41.65 -42.75 -3.82
C PRO A 12 40.25 -43.09 -4.36
N SER A 13 39.22 -42.95 -3.52
CA SER A 13 37.83 -42.98 -3.97
C SER A 13 37.50 -41.64 -4.62
N LEU A 14 37.21 -41.68 -5.92
CA LEU A 14 36.82 -40.54 -6.74
C LEU A 14 35.42 -40.06 -6.32
N SER A 15 35.34 -39.07 -5.44
CA SER A 15 34.07 -38.40 -5.11
C SER A 15 33.68 -37.45 -6.25
N ILE A 16 32.87 -37.94 -7.19
CA ILE A 16 32.21 -37.12 -8.21
C ILE A 16 31.21 -36.22 -7.49
N HIS A 17 31.62 -34.99 -7.19
CA HIS A 17 30.72 -33.94 -6.72
C HIS A 17 29.93 -33.41 -7.91
N PHE A 18 28.65 -33.80 -8.04
CA PHE A 18 27.71 -33.05 -8.86
C PHE A 18 27.46 -31.69 -8.19
N ARG A 19 28.30 -30.69 -8.52
CA ARG A 19 27.91 -29.29 -8.30
C ARG A 19 26.98 -28.90 -9.44
N LEU A 20 25.70 -28.76 -9.14
CA LEU A 20 24.78 -28.03 -10.01
C LEU A 20 25.12 -26.54 -9.92
N ASP A 21 26.20 -26.12 -10.60
CA ASP A 21 26.49 -24.72 -10.82
C ASP A 21 25.55 -24.19 -11.89
N LEU A 22 24.31 -23.86 -11.50
CA LEU A 22 23.39 -23.21 -12.43
C LEU A 22 23.94 -21.83 -12.82
N PRO A 23 23.96 -21.48 -14.12
CA PRO A 23 24.40 -20.18 -14.57
C PRO A 23 23.49 -19.08 -13.99
N MET A 24 24.06 -17.90 -13.73
CA MET A 24 23.41 -16.76 -13.04
C MET A 24 22.03 -16.39 -13.60
N LYS A 25 21.80 -16.59 -14.91
CA LYS A 25 20.51 -16.38 -15.58
C LYS A 25 19.42 -17.36 -15.12
N LEU A 26 19.77 -18.63 -14.87
CA LEU A 26 18.83 -19.60 -14.31
C LEU A 26 18.58 -19.39 -12.81
N LYS A 27 19.55 -18.83 -12.07
CA LYS A 27 19.32 -18.42 -10.68
C LYS A 27 18.34 -17.24 -10.59
N LEU A 28 18.42 -16.30 -11.55
CA LEU A 28 17.48 -15.19 -11.66
C LEU A 28 16.07 -15.67 -12.07
N ILE A 29 15.98 -16.64 -12.98
CA ILE A 29 14.72 -17.27 -13.37
C ILE A 29 14.15 -18.14 -12.24
N ALA A 30 14.99 -18.85 -11.49
CA ALA A 30 14.56 -19.62 -10.33
C ALA A 30 14.13 -18.72 -9.15
N LEU A 31 14.77 -17.56 -8.96
CA LEU A 31 14.34 -16.55 -7.99
C LEU A 31 13.00 -15.93 -8.42
N ALA A 32 12.85 -15.57 -9.69
CA ALA A 32 11.59 -15.09 -10.25
C ALA A 32 10.48 -16.16 -10.19
N ALA A 33 10.81 -17.43 -10.40
CA ALA A 33 9.88 -18.55 -10.29
C ALA A 33 9.53 -18.87 -8.83
N MET A 34 10.43 -18.69 -7.87
CA MET A 34 10.13 -18.82 -6.45
C MET A 34 9.30 -17.65 -5.92
N MET A 35 9.50 -16.43 -6.44
CA MET A 35 8.56 -15.31 -6.21
C MET A 35 7.19 -15.54 -6.85
N ALA A 36 7.14 -16.28 -7.96
CA ALA A 36 5.89 -16.65 -8.63
C ALA A 36 5.20 -17.90 -8.05
N ALA A 37 5.79 -18.59 -7.07
CA ALA A 37 5.32 -19.90 -6.60
C ALA A 37 5.01 -19.99 -5.10
N THR A 38 4.80 -18.86 -4.43
CA THR A 38 4.20 -18.83 -3.09
C THR A 38 2.74 -18.42 -3.18
N GLY A 39 1.85 -19.39 -3.00
CA GLY A 39 0.46 -19.17 -2.63
C GLY A 39 -0.54 -19.55 -3.71
N ALA A 40 -1.19 -20.71 -3.53
CA ALA A 40 -2.53 -20.87 -4.04
C ALA A 40 -3.38 -19.68 -3.56
N ALA A 41 -4.07 -19.03 -4.49
CA ALA A 41 -4.85 -17.81 -4.29
C ALA A 41 -5.85 -17.97 -3.13
N ASN A 42 -5.54 -17.37 -1.99
CA ASN A 42 -6.54 -16.67 -1.21
C ASN A 42 -6.32 -15.18 -1.49
N ALA A 43 -7.21 -14.68 -2.31
CA ALA A 43 -7.36 -13.33 -2.83
C ALA A 43 -7.89 -12.38 -1.76
N ALA A 44 -7.18 -12.33 -0.64
CA ALA A 44 -7.60 -11.70 0.61
C ALA A 44 -6.72 -10.48 0.85
N ILE A 45 -7.34 -9.37 1.26
CA ILE A 45 -6.64 -8.20 1.81
C ILE A 45 -5.85 -8.69 3.02
N ALA A 46 -4.52 -8.65 2.93
CA ALA A 46 -3.66 -8.98 4.05
C ALA A 46 -3.86 -7.98 5.20
N ASP A 47 -4.04 -8.48 6.41
CA ASP A 47 -4.40 -7.69 7.59
C ASP A 47 -3.20 -7.42 8.50
N SER A 48 -3.43 -6.97 9.73
CA SER A 48 -2.31 -6.68 10.62
C SER A 48 -1.48 -7.93 10.97
N ASN A 49 -2.10 -9.11 11.10
CA ASN A 49 -1.47 -10.36 11.54
C ASN A 49 -0.58 -11.02 10.47
N ASP A 50 -0.61 -10.51 9.26
CA ASP A 50 0.18 -10.98 8.12
C ASP A 50 1.68 -10.63 8.22
N ASN A 51 2.09 -9.93 9.28
CA ASN A 51 3.48 -9.63 9.61
C ASN A 51 4.33 -10.91 9.72
N GLY A 52 5.12 -11.19 8.69
CA GLY A 52 6.00 -12.36 8.60
C GLY A 52 5.40 -13.61 7.95
N ALA A 53 4.10 -13.63 7.62
CA ALA A 53 3.46 -14.69 6.84
C ALA A 53 3.43 -14.36 5.32
N THR A 54 3.17 -13.09 4.98
CA THR A 54 3.07 -12.58 3.58
C THR A 54 3.86 -11.29 3.35
N LEU A 55 4.76 -10.95 4.29
CA LEU A 55 5.73 -9.83 4.28
C LEU A 55 5.23 -8.46 4.78
N SER A 56 3.92 -8.19 4.79
CA SER A 56 3.27 -6.96 5.30
C SER A 56 1.77 -7.00 4.95
N GLY A 57 0.89 -6.30 5.68
CA GLY A 57 -0.50 -6.16 5.25
C GLY A 57 -0.68 -5.23 4.05
N ASP A 58 -1.83 -5.32 3.40
CA ASP A 58 -2.15 -4.65 2.14
C ASP A 58 -2.71 -3.24 2.38
N LEU A 59 -2.46 -2.35 1.42
CA LEU A 59 -3.20 -1.11 1.27
C LEU A 59 -4.60 -1.46 0.77
N PHE A 60 -5.60 -0.96 1.48
CA PHE A 60 -6.99 -1.07 1.05
C PHE A 60 -7.69 0.29 1.19
N GLY A 61 -8.65 0.52 0.30
CA GLY A 61 -9.57 1.64 0.34
C GLY A 61 -10.93 1.22 0.85
N SER A 62 -11.62 2.13 1.50
CA SER A 62 -13.03 1.97 1.84
C SER A 62 -13.81 3.21 1.45
N PHE A 63 -15.01 3.01 0.91
CA PHE A 63 -15.98 4.05 0.59
C PHE A 63 -17.29 3.75 1.32
N TYR A 64 -17.91 4.78 1.87
CA TYR A 64 -19.11 4.62 2.70
C TYR A 64 -20.06 5.81 2.57
N SER A 65 -21.36 5.51 2.47
CA SER A 65 -22.44 6.49 2.63
C SER A 65 -23.45 5.92 3.63
N ALA A 66 -23.61 6.62 4.75
CA ALA A 66 -24.50 6.22 5.83
C ALA A 66 -25.96 6.31 5.42
N ALA A 67 -26.34 7.38 4.72
CA ALA A 67 -27.70 7.61 4.24
C ALA A 67 -28.18 6.52 3.29
N ASN A 68 -27.26 5.87 2.57
CA ASN A 68 -27.54 4.80 1.62
C ASN A 68 -27.21 3.41 2.16
N SER A 69 -26.68 3.28 3.39
CA SER A 69 -26.17 2.01 3.94
C SER A 69 -25.20 1.28 2.98
N ALA A 70 -24.41 2.04 2.23
CA ALA A 70 -23.55 1.49 1.19
C ALA A 70 -22.10 1.47 1.67
N THR A 71 -21.42 0.33 1.53
CA THR A 71 -19.98 0.20 1.75
C THR A 71 -19.35 -0.46 0.54
N PHE A 72 -18.19 0.04 0.13
CA PHE A 72 -17.29 -0.63 -0.79
C PHE A 72 -15.91 -0.71 -0.17
N THR A 73 -15.28 -1.87 -0.27
CA THR A 73 -13.93 -2.15 0.23
C THR A 73 -13.10 -2.67 -0.94
N VAL A 74 -11.87 -2.18 -1.09
CA VAL A 74 -11.02 -2.53 -2.22
C VAL A 74 -9.57 -2.73 -1.80
N ASP A 75 -8.99 -3.84 -2.23
CA ASP A 75 -7.54 -4.08 -2.16
C ASP A 75 -6.83 -3.26 -3.25
N LEU A 76 -5.86 -2.44 -2.86
CA LEU A 76 -5.11 -1.61 -3.80
C LEU A 76 -3.93 -2.37 -4.45
N GLY A 77 -3.74 -3.64 -4.11
CA GLY A 77 -2.74 -4.53 -4.68
C GLY A 77 -1.31 -4.15 -4.32
N LEU A 78 -1.10 -3.28 -3.34
CA LEU A 78 0.20 -2.91 -2.81
C LEU A 78 0.23 -3.18 -1.32
N ARG A 79 1.33 -3.75 -0.83
CA ARG A 79 1.57 -3.85 0.61
C ARG A 79 2.04 -2.54 1.21
N LEU A 80 1.82 -2.39 2.52
CA LEU A 80 2.32 -1.26 3.31
C LEU A 80 3.83 -1.09 3.16
N ASP A 81 4.61 -2.17 3.21
CA ASP A 81 6.06 -2.12 3.06
C ASP A 81 6.50 -1.65 1.67
N GLN A 82 5.85 -2.13 0.61
CA GLN A 82 6.10 -1.71 -0.77
C GLN A 82 5.84 -0.22 -0.94
N PHE A 83 4.69 0.25 -0.46
CA PHE A 83 4.34 1.66 -0.51
C PHE A 83 5.32 2.51 0.30
N ALA A 84 5.58 2.15 1.57
CA ALA A 84 6.44 2.93 2.45
C ALA A 84 7.91 2.96 1.99
N ALA A 85 8.39 1.91 1.33
CA ALA A 85 9.73 1.86 0.75
C ALA A 85 9.84 2.69 -0.54
N ALA A 86 8.84 2.64 -1.41
CA ALA A 86 8.86 3.33 -2.71
C ALA A 86 8.50 4.82 -2.60
N VAL A 87 7.52 5.13 -1.75
CA VAL A 87 7.05 6.49 -1.48
C VAL A 87 7.62 6.91 -0.14
N SER A 88 8.75 7.62 -0.14
CA SER A 88 9.25 8.28 1.07
C SER A 88 8.22 9.32 1.55
N PRO A 89 8.07 9.57 2.87
CA PRO A 89 7.15 10.60 3.36
C PRO A 89 7.40 12.00 2.78
N SER A 90 8.62 12.33 2.36
CA SER A 90 8.95 13.60 1.72
C SER A 90 9.02 13.53 0.19
N ALA A 91 8.64 12.40 -0.42
CA ALA A 91 8.67 12.24 -1.87
C ALA A 91 7.65 13.18 -2.54
N LEU A 92 8.09 13.81 -3.63
CA LEU A 92 7.28 14.68 -4.47
C LEU A 92 7.28 14.15 -5.90
N GLY A 93 6.32 14.62 -6.71
CA GLY A 93 6.18 14.19 -8.11
C GLY A 93 5.62 12.78 -8.26
N ILE A 94 4.95 12.26 -7.23
CA ILE A 94 4.30 10.95 -7.22
C ILE A 94 2.85 11.13 -7.68
N LYS A 95 2.37 10.26 -8.57
CA LYS A 95 0.96 10.16 -8.96
C LYS A 95 0.62 8.71 -9.25
N LEU A 96 -0.11 8.09 -8.34
CA LEU A 96 -0.58 6.72 -8.44
C LEU A 96 -2.10 6.74 -8.61
N VAL A 97 -2.62 5.96 -9.56
CA VAL A 97 -4.03 5.99 -9.94
C VAL A 97 -4.57 4.57 -9.94
N TRP A 98 -5.62 4.36 -9.15
CA TRP A 98 -6.45 3.16 -9.20
C TRP A 98 -7.76 3.52 -9.89
N ASP A 99 -8.01 2.90 -11.03
CA ASP A 99 -9.31 2.91 -11.68
C ASP A 99 -10.19 1.87 -11.00
N LEU A 100 -11.30 2.29 -10.40
CA LEU A 100 -12.21 1.41 -9.68
C LEU A 100 -13.29 0.83 -10.60
N ASP A 101 -13.50 1.38 -11.79
CA ASP A 101 -14.54 0.93 -12.71
C ASP A 101 -14.20 -0.41 -13.36
N GLY A 102 -15.27 -1.17 -13.66
CA GLY A 102 -15.30 -2.49 -14.30
C GLY A 102 -13.97 -3.23 -14.50
N ALA A 103 -13.67 -4.27 -13.75
CA ALA A 103 -12.40 -5.00 -13.63
C ALA A 103 -11.28 -4.23 -12.90
N GLY A 104 -11.24 -2.91 -12.98
CA GLY A 104 -10.27 -2.08 -12.29
C GLY A 104 -8.86 -2.17 -12.85
N SER A 105 -8.04 -1.16 -12.55
CA SER A 105 -6.63 -1.14 -12.97
C SER A 105 -5.78 -0.23 -12.09
N PHE A 106 -4.45 -0.39 -12.21
CA PHE A 106 -3.47 0.50 -11.59
C PHE A 106 -2.57 1.13 -12.64
N THR A 107 -2.37 2.43 -12.54
CA THR A 107 -1.42 3.19 -13.36
C THR A 107 -0.53 4.07 -12.48
N ASP A 108 0.79 3.94 -12.64
CA ASP A 108 1.76 4.86 -12.08
C ASP A 108 2.07 5.97 -13.11
N LEU A 109 1.62 7.19 -12.82
CA LEU A 109 1.84 8.41 -13.61
C LEU A 109 2.89 9.33 -12.94
N SER A 110 3.69 8.79 -12.03
CA SER A 110 4.69 9.56 -11.30
C SER A 110 5.79 10.07 -12.22
N THR A 111 6.18 11.33 -12.00
CA THR A 111 7.40 11.91 -12.60
C THR A 111 8.66 11.43 -11.88
N THR A 112 8.54 11.03 -10.62
CA THR A 112 9.58 10.35 -9.85
C THR A 112 9.36 8.84 -9.93
N LEU A 113 10.36 8.09 -10.39
CA LEU A 113 10.25 6.62 -10.52
C LEU A 113 10.03 5.97 -9.14
N THR A 114 8.88 5.31 -8.97
CA THR A 114 8.54 4.58 -7.73
C THR A 114 8.89 3.09 -7.81
N GLY A 115 8.80 2.50 -9.01
CA GLY A 115 8.92 1.06 -9.23
C GLY A 115 7.71 0.24 -8.72
N LEU A 116 6.62 0.89 -8.30
CA LEU A 116 5.43 0.21 -7.76
C LEU A 116 4.62 -0.52 -8.84
N ALA A 117 4.61 -0.03 -10.08
CA ALA A 117 3.90 -0.69 -11.17
C ALA A 117 4.38 -2.12 -11.46
N ALA A 118 5.63 -2.45 -11.14
CA ALA A 118 6.17 -3.81 -11.27
C ALA A 118 5.91 -4.70 -10.04
N GLN A 119 5.39 -4.11 -8.96
CA GLN A 119 5.20 -4.74 -7.66
C GLN A 119 3.72 -4.92 -7.30
N VAL A 120 2.83 -4.20 -7.98
CA VAL A 120 1.39 -4.30 -7.77
C VAL A 120 0.91 -5.70 -8.09
N GLN A 121 0.10 -6.25 -7.19
CA GLN A 121 -0.62 -7.49 -7.40
C GLN A 121 -1.60 -7.33 -8.57
N THR A 122 -1.98 -8.45 -9.20
CA THR A 122 -3.01 -8.41 -10.24
C THR A 122 -4.33 -7.94 -9.64
N ILE A 123 -4.78 -6.76 -10.09
CA ILE A 123 -6.07 -6.19 -9.74
C ILE A 123 -7.17 -6.84 -10.57
N ASN A 124 -8.26 -7.23 -9.89
CA ASN A 124 -9.53 -7.54 -10.52
C ASN A 124 -10.68 -7.21 -9.56
N TYR A 125 -11.21 -6.01 -9.67
CA TYR A 125 -12.35 -5.55 -8.88
C TYR A 125 -13.68 -6.01 -9.46
N GLY A 126 -13.68 -6.65 -10.64
CA GLY A 126 -14.90 -6.93 -11.38
C GLY A 126 -15.77 -5.67 -11.57
N GLY A 127 -17.08 -5.83 -11.70
CA GLY A 127 -18.00 -4.69 -11.76
C GLY A 127 -18.44 -4.15 -10.40
N ILE A 128 -17.74 -4.47 -9.30
CA ILE A 128 -18.26 -4.25 -7.94
C ILE A 128 -18.42 -2.76 -7.63
N PHE A 129 -17.48 -1.90 -8.05
CA PHE A 129 -17.63 -0.46 -7.85
C PHE A 129 -18.86 0.10 -8.58
N ASN A 130 -19.12 -0.35 -9.82
CA ASN A 130 -20.29 0.07 -10.59
C ASN A 130 -21.63 -0.37 -9.95
N LEU A 131 -21.63 -1.46 -9.17
CA LEU A 131 -22.80 -1.90 -8.39
C LEU A 131 -22.98 -1.03 -7.14
N PHE A 132 -21.87 -0.67 -6.49
CA PHE A 132 -21.85 0.21 -5.33
C PHE A 132 -22.29 1.64 -5.69
N GLU A 133 -21.76 2.18 -6.78
CA GLU A 133 -21.94 3.57 -7.19
C GLU A 133 -23.28 3.80 -7.89
N THR A 134 -24.37 3.62 -7.15
CA THR A 134 -25.70 4.02 -7.62
C THR A 134 -25.78 5.56 -7.73
N PRO A 135 -26.70 6.13 -8.52
CA PRO A 135 -26.88 7.57 -8.59
C PRO A 135 -27.10 8.25 -7.23
N SER A 136 -27.74 7.55 -6.28
CA SER A 136 -27.96 8.03 -4.92
C SER A 136 -26.69 8.05 -4.07
N VAL A 137 -25.76 7.12 -4.31
CA VAL A 137 -24.46 7.07 -3.63
C VAL A 137 -23.50 8.09 -4.24
N ALA A 138 -23.41 8.15 -5.57
CA ALA A 138 -22.56 9.09 -6.30
C ALA A 138 -22.85 10.57 -5.94
N SER A 139 -24.12 10.89 -5.71
CA SER A 139 -24.57 12.24 -5.34
C SER A 139 -24.70 12.45 -3.82
N ALA A 140 -24.35 11.45 -3.01
CA ALA A 140 -24.52 11.52 -1.57
C ALA A 140 -23.54 12.53 -0.95
N SER A 141 -24.07 13.51 -0.22
CA SER A 141 -23.24 14.48 0.50
C SER A 141 -22.44 13.87 1.65
N ASP A 142 -22.82 12.69 2.11
CA ASP A 142 -22.17 11.93 3.18
C ASP A 142 -21.25 10.83 2.65
N LEU A 143 -20.99 10.77 1.33
CA LEU A 143 -20.01 9.85 0.78
C LEU A 143 -18.62 10.23 1.30
N VAL A 144 -18.03 9.30 2.05
CA VAL A 144 -16.67 9.40 2.59
C VAL A 144 -15.82 8.27 2.06
N PHE A 145 -14.51 8.46 2.12
CA PHE A 145 -13.55 7.39 1.88
C PHE A 145 -12.39 7.45 2.88
N ASP A 146 -11.73 6.32 3.08
CA ASP A 146 -10.38 6.25 3.61
C ASP A 146 -9.50 5.28 2.84
N VAL A 147 -8.20 5.47 3.01
CA VAL A 147 -7.18 4.47 2.67
C VAL A 147 -6.43 4.12 3.93
N LYS A 148 -6.24 2.81 4.13
CA LYS A 148 -5.61 2.20 5.29
C LYS A 148 -4.64 1.11 4.85
N ALA A 149 -3.68 0.81 5.72
CA ALA A 149 -2.93 -0.43 5.68
C ALA A 149 -2.49 -0.78 7.09
N MET A 150 -2.36 -2.07 7.39
CA MET A 150 -2.15 -2.58 8.74
C MET A 150 -1.04 -3.62 8.72
N ASP A 151 -0.10 -3.53 9.64
CA ASP A 151 0.98 -4.52 9.75
C ASP A 151 1.47 -4.53 11.20
N GLY A 152 0.99 -5.50 11.96
CA GLY A 152 1.13 -5.54 13.41
C GLY A 152 1.42 -6.94 13.92
N LEU A 153 2.24 -7.02 14.96
CA LEU A 153 2.26 -8.25 15.74
C LEU A 153 0.99 -8.30 16.62
N PRO A 154 0.27 -9.43 16.70
CA PRO A 154 -0.95 -9.60 17.52
C PRO A 154 -0.72 -9.49 19.04
N THR A 155 0.49 -9.10 19.47
CA THR A 155 0.84 -8.96 20.88
C THR A 155 0.54 -7.53 21.35
N SER A 156 -0.24 -7.40 22.41
CA SER A 156 -0.76 -6.12 22.94
C SER A 156 0.30 -5.09 23.39
N LEU A 157 1.59 -5.44 23.40
CA LEU A 157 2.70 -4.59 23.84
C LEU A 157 3.98 -4.94 23.06
N ALA A 158 3.89 -5.00 21.74
CA ALA A 158 5.02 -5.35 20.89
C ALA A 158 6.19 -4.35 21.04
N GLY A 159 7.42 -4.80 20.74
CA GLY A 159 8.61 -3.95 20.72
C GLY A 159 8.49 -2.81 19.68
N ALA A 160 9.34 -1.80 19.80
CA ALA A 160 9.30 -0.63 18.90
C ALA A 160 9.33 -1.04 17.41
N GLY A 161 8.48 -0.41 16.59
CA GLY A 161 8.41 -0.66 15.15
C GLY A 161 7.62 -1.91 14.73
N ALA A 162 7.12 -2.69 15.68
CA ALA A 162 6.44 -3.95 15.39
C ALA A 162 4.99 -3.78 14.91
N ASN A 163 4.35 -2.65 15.23
CA ASN A 163 3.06 -2.27 14.70
C ASN A 163 3.25 -1.04 13.81
N ARG A 164 2.75 -1.13 12.58
CA ARG A 164 2.88 -0.17 11.50
C ARG A 164 1.52 -0.01 10.84
N TYR A 165 1.09 1.23 10.67
CA TYR A 165 -0.17 1.52 10.03
C TYR A 165 -0.01 2.68 9.06
N LEU A 166 -0.71 2.60 7.96
CA LEU A 166 -0.96 3.74 7.08
C LEU A 166 -2.40 4.17 7.27
N SER A 167 -2.63 5.47 7.39
CA SER A 167 -3.97 6.01 7.58
C SER A 167 -4.14 7.35 6.89
N THR A 168 -5.29 7.52 6.27
CA THR A 168 -5.77 8.82 5.82
C THR A 168 -6.37 9.62 6.98
N SER A 169 -6.41 10.95 6.86
CA SER A 169 -7.25 11.83 7.68
C SER A 169 -7.38 13.21 7.02
N ALA A 170 -8.53 13.86 7.19
CA ALA A 170 -8.69 15.27 6.82
C ALA A 170 -7.85 16.22 7.69
N ALA A 171 -7.46 15.79 8.90
CA ALA A 171 -6.67 16.60 9.81
C ALA A 171 -5.27 16.88 9.25
N ALA A 172 -4.77 18.10 9.43
CA ALA A 172 -3.43 18.48 8.98
C ALA A 172 -2.31 17.74 9.73
N SER A 173 -2.59 17.28 10.96
CA SER A 173 -1.73 16.49 11.83
C SER A 173 -2.59 15.56 12.70
N VAL A 174 -2.04 14.40 13.08
CA VAL A 174 -2.69 13.46 14.00
C VAL A 174 -1.73 13.04 15.11
N THR A 175 -2.27 12.50 16.20
CA THR A 175 -1.50 11.98 17.33
C THR A 175 -2.07 10.66 17.79
N ALA A 176 -1.20 9.76 18.27
CA ALA A 176 -1.60 8.51 18.91
C ALA A 176 -0.59 8.13 20.02
N SER A 177 -1.06 7.38 21.00
CA SER A 177 -0.21 6.62 21.92
C SER A 177 0.08 5.22 21.38
N ASN A 178 1.10 4.56 21.91
CA ASN A 178 1.38 3.16 21.57
C ASN A 178 0.18 2.27 21.87
N GLY A 179 -0.54 2.50 22.98
CA GLY A 179 -1.75 1.76 23.33
C GLY A 179 -2.86 1.88 22.28
N GLN A 180 -3.01 3.06 21.69
CA GLN A 180 -3.97 3.27 20.60
C GLN A 180 -3.53 2.56 19.32
N VAL A 181 -2.23 2.61 18.98
CA VAL A 181 -1.66 1.89 17.84
C VAL A 181 -1.84 0.37 18.00
N PHE A 182 -1.62 -0.18 19.19
CA PHE A 182 -1.85 -1.60 19.45
C PHE A 182 -3.31 -2.01 19.26
N ALA A 183 -4.26 -1.11 19.50
CA ALA A 183 -5.69 -1.39 19.34
C ALA A 183 -6.21 -1.17 17.92
N MET A 184 -5.38 -0.69 16.98
CA MET A 184 -5.81 -0.48 15.59
C MET A 184 -6.00 -1.81 14.84
N ASP A 185 -5.45 -2.92 15.35
CA ASP A 185 -5.69 -4.29 14.89
C ASP A 185 -7.16 -4.74 15.00
N ASN A 186 -7.98 -4.04 15.80
CA ASN A 186 -9.43 -4.29 15.88
C ASN A 186 -10.15 -4.16 14.53
N VAL A 187 -9.53 -3.49 13.55
CA VAL A 187 -10.00 -3.36 12.17
C VAL A 187 -9.71 -4.64 11.35
N ASP A 188 -8.87 -5.58 11.80
CA ASP A 188 -8.68 -6.88 11.14
C ASP A 188 -9.99 -7.66 10.98
N ALA A 189 -10.93 -7.48 11.92
CA ALA A 189 -12.26 -8.08 11.83
C ALA A 189 -13.07 -7.60 10.61
N TYR A 190 -12.75 -6.42 10.07
CA TYR A 190 -13.37 -5.85 8.87
C TYR A 190 -12.76 -6.45 7.60
N THR A 191 -11.44 -6.48 7.49
CA THR A 191 -10.74 -7.10 6.34
C THR A 191 -11.04 -8.60 6.30
N THR A 192 -11.03 -9.29 7.45
CA THR A 192 -11.44 -10.70 7.56
C THR A 192 -12.88 -10.92 7.06
N ALA A 193 -13.80 -10.01 7.39
CA ALA A 193 -15.20 -10.12 6.95
C ALA A 193 -15.32 -9.92 5.44
N ALA A 194 -14.71 -8.86 4.89
CA ALA A 194 -14.71 -8.59 3.46
C ALA A 194 -14.07 -9.73 2.65
N ASN A 195 -12.96 -10.29 3.15
CA ASN A 195 -12.28 -11.44 2.54
C ASN A 195 -13.12 -12.72 2.57
N GLY A 196 -13.94 -12.89 3.61
CA GLY A 196 -14.85 -14.03 3.78
C GLY A 196 -16.18 -13.89 3.04
N ASP A 197 -16.45 -12.72 2.48
CA ASP A 197 -17.70 -12.45 1.77
C ASP A 197 -17.68 -13.05 0.35
N ALA A 198 -18.72 -13.82 0.04
CA ALA A 198 -18.91 -14.51 -1.22
C ALA A 198 -19.92 -13.81 -2.14
N THR A 199 -20.66 -12.83 -1.64
CA THR A 199 -21.62 -12.02 -2.39
C THR A 199 -21.00 -10.67 -2.74
N ASN A 200 -21.31 -10.17 -3.95
CA ASN A 200 -20.78 -8.90 -4.47
C ASN A 200 -19.29 -8.66 -4.19
N SER A 201 -18.51 -9.73 -4.34
CA SER A 201 -17.11 -9.80 -3.94
C SER A 201 -16.30 -10.46 -5.05
N THR A 202 -15.08 -9.98 -5.26
CA THR A 202 -14.05 -10.68 -6.05
C THR A 202 -12.96 -11.29 -5.18
N HIS A 203 -13.05 -11.15 -3.85
CA HIS A 203 -12.19 -11.87 -2.92
C HIS A 203 -12.37 -13.39 -3.09
N GLY A 204 -11.29 -14.14 -2.94
CA GLY A 204 -11.25 -15.57 -3.28
C GLY A 204 -11.07 -15.92 -4.77
N ILE A 205 -11.11 -14.94 -5.69
CA ILE A 205 -10.97 -15.17 -7.16
C ILE A 205 -9.73 -14.48 -7.75
N ALA A 206 -9.27 -13.34 -7.21
CA ALA A 206 -8.12 -12.60 -7.73
C ALA A 206 -7.27 -11.94 -6.63
N ALA A 207 -5.93 -11.97 -6.75
CA ALA A 207 -5.00 -11.58 -5.68
C ALA A 207 -5.37 -10.27 -4.96
N ALA A 208 -5.67 -9.20 -5.70
CA ALA A 208 -6.25 -7.96 -5.17
C ALA A 208 -7.71 -7.79 -5.66
N GLY A 209 -8.66 -7.97 -4.74
CA GLY A 209 -10.10 -7.97 -4.99
C GLY A 209 -10.85 -6.78 -4.39
N ALA A 210 -12.16 -6.77 -4.58
CA ALA A 210 -13.06 -5.77 -4.01
C ALA A 210 -14.35 -6.43 -3.49
N ASN A 211 -15.04 -5.73 -2.60
CA ASN A 211 -16.28 -6.16 -1.98
C ASN A 211 -17.25 -4.97 -1.83
N MET A 212 -18.53 -5.24 -1.97
CA MET A 212 -19.61 -4.33 -1.63
C MET A 212 -20.53 -4.97 -0.58
N TYR A 213 -20.83 -4.21 0.48
CA TYR A 213 -21.82 -4.61 1.48
C TYR A 213 -23.25 -4.51 0.93
N ASP A 214 -24.07 -5.53 1.18
CA ASP A 214 -25.49 -5.54 0.89
C ASP A 214 -26.38 -6.11 2.01
N ALA A 215 -27.68 -6.17 1.72
CA ALA A 215 -28.67 -6.75 2.62
C ALA A 215 -28.62 -8.28 2.58
N GLY A 216 -27.81 -8.87 3.45
CA GLY A 216 -27.62 -10.32 3.55
C GLY A 216 -26.29 -10.68 4.18
N ASP A 217 -25.33 -9.77 4.04
CA ASP A 217 -23.97 -9.92 4.56
C ASP A 217 -23.90 -9.81 6.08
N ALA A 218 -22.80 -10.34 6.63
CA ALA A 218 -22.46 -10.11 8.02
C ALA A 218 -22.24 -8.61 8.27
N GLN A 219 -22.72 -8.10 9.40
CA GLN A 219 -22.66 -6.66 9.68
C GLN A 219 -21.24 -6.08 9.63
N ASN A 220 -20.24 -6.87 10.01
CA ASN A 220 -18.84 -6.46 9.98
C ASN A 220 -18.23 -6.37 8.57
N VAL A 221 -18.97 -6.68 7.50
CA VAL A 221 -18.62 -6.34 6.10
C VAL A 221 -18.92 -4.85 5.82
N SER A 222 -19.85 -4.24 6.56
CA SER A 222 -20.10 -2.80 6.48
C SER A 222 -19.01 -2.00 7.17
N PHE A 223 -18.60 -0.89 6.55
CA PHE A 223 -17.64 0.05 7.11
C PHE A 223 -18.07 0.50 8.50
N GLN A 224 -19.36 0.82 8.68
CA GLN A 224 -19.90 1.36 9.93
C GLN A 224 -19.67 0.45 11.15
N ASN A 225 -19.65 -0.87 10.95
CA ASN A 225 -19.58 -1.87 12.02
C ASN A 225 -18.20 -2.54 12.11
N GLY A 226 -17.54 -2.74 10.97
CA GLY A 226 -16.23 -3.39 10.89
C GLY A 226 -15.10 -2.40 11.16
N SER A 227 -14.92 -1.45 10.25
CA SER A 227 -13.83 -0.46 10.27
C SER A 227 -14.12 0.68 11.24
N ALA A 228 -15.35 1.19 11.16
CA ALA A 228 -15.93 2.39 11.74
C ALA A 228 -15.02 3.63 11.69
N ASP A 229 -15.53 4.75 12.20
CA ASP A 229 -14.71 5.93 12.39
C ASP A 229 -13.57 5.64 13.37
N ASN A 230 -12.48 6.39 13.19
CA ASN A 230 -11.36 6.42 14.13
C ASN A 230 -10.75 5.03 14.41
N TRP A 231 -10.61 4.19 13.37
CA TRP A 231 -10.10 2.82 13.50
C TRP A 231 -10.88 2.02 14.54
N LYS A 232 -12.20 1.97 14.37
CA LYS A 232 -13.11 1.31 15.31
C LYS A 232 -13.02 1.87 16.72
N GLY A 233 -12.79 3.17 16.81
CA GLY A 233 -12.59 3.89 18.07
C GLY A 233 -11.21 3.70 18.73
N ALA A 234 -10.25 3.03 18.08
CA ALA A 234 -8.91 2.84 18.63
C ALA A 234 -8.12 4.16 18.78
N VAL A 235 -8.36 5.13 17.89
CA VAL A 235 -7.64 6.41 17.87
C VAL A 235 -8.57 7.61 18.10
N SER A 236 -7.98 8.79 18.31
CA SER A 236 -8.73 10.04 18.53
C SER A 236 -8.97 10.86 17.27
N PHE A 237 -8.29 10.53 16.16
CA PHE A 237 -8.46 11.19 14.88
C PHE A 237 -9.39 10.39 13.97
N THR A 238 -10.09 11.08 13.07
CA THR A 238 -10.99 10.46 12.09
C THR A 238 -10.22 10.09 10.84
N SER A 239 -10.30 8.81 10.44
CA SER A 239 -9.66 8.31 9.22
C SER A 239 -10.43 8.65 7.95
N PRO A 240 -11.76 8.42 7.85
CA PRO A 240 -12.48 8.81 6.66
C PRO A 240 -12.67 10.32 6.57
N GLY A 241 -12.83 10.80 5.34
CA GLY A 241 -13.30 12.15 5.07
C GLY A 241 -14.06 12.21 3.76
N SER A 242 -14.68 13.36 3.48
CA SER A 242 -15.54 13.51 2.29
C SER A 242 -14.81 13.11 1.01
N ALA A 243 -15.48 12.33 0.16
CA ALA A 243 -14.99 11.98 -1.18
C ALA A 243 -14.76 13.20 -2.09
N SER A 244 -15.34 14.35 -1.75
CA SER A 244 -15.14 15.62 -2.46
C SER A 244 -13.87 16.38 -2.08
N SER A 245 -13.09 15.88 -1.10
CA SER A 245 -11.92 16.59 -0.56
C SER A 245 -10.72 15.64 -0.40
N PRO A 246 -9.49 16.13 -0.66
CA PRO A 246 -8.31 15.30 -0.46
C PRO A 246 -8.03 15.05 1.03
N LEU A 247 -7.49 13.87 1.34
CA LEU A 247 -7.09 13.45 2.68
C LEU A 247 -5.57 13.38 2.79
N ASN A 248 -5.03 13.85 3.91
CA ASN A 248 -3.63 13.65 4.25
C ASN A 248 -3.36 12.18 4.52
N PHE A 249 -2.11 11.73 4.34
CA PHE A 249 -1.71 10.36 4.61
C PHE A 249 -0.63 10.29 5.67
N PHE A 250 -0.74 9.36 6.60
CA PHE A 250 0.11 9.24 7.78
C PHE A 250 0.62 7.82 7.94
N TYR A 251 1.90 7.69 8.29
CA TYR A 251 2.50 6.49 8.81
C TYR A 251 2.50 6.55 10.34
N LEU A 252 1.97 5.53 11.01
CA LEU A 252 1.98 5.41 12.46
C LEU A 252 2.76 4.15 12.86
N SER A 253 3.56 4.25 13.93
CA SER A 253 4.22 3.08 14.50
C SER A 253 4.50 3.22 15.99
N ASN A 254 4.47 2.11 16.71
CA ASN A 254 4.75 2.11 18.14
C ASN A 254 6.24 2.39 18.43
N THR A 255 6.53 3.21 19.44
CA THR A 255 7.90 3.60 19.82
C THR A 255 8.52 2.69 20.87
N SER A 256 7.69 1.87 21.53
CA SER A 256 8.08 0.95 22.60
C SER A 256 6.93 0.00 22.90
N SER A 257 7.14 -0.96 23.80
CA SER A 257 6.09 -1.80 24.40
C SER A 257 5.30 -1.12 25.51
N THR A 258 5.55 0.17 25.82
CA THR A 258 4.80 0.90 26.85
C THR A 258 3.63 1.66 26.22
N ALA A 259 2.40 1.25 26.54
CA ALA A 259 1.17 1.78 25.96
C ALA A 259 0.99 3.30 26.15
N ALA A 260 1.41 3.85 27.30
CA ALA A 260 1.25 5.27 27.61
C ALA A 260 2.19 6.20 26.83
N ASN A 261 3.26 5.67 26.23
CA ASN A 261 4.19 6.47 25.44
C ASN A 261 3.54 6.92 24.12
N ALA A 262 3.97 8.08 23.62
CA ALA A 262 3.54 8.55 22.31
C ALA A 262 4.03 7.59 21.19
N ALA A 263 3.15 7.31 20.23
CA ALA A 263 3.52 6.63 19.00
C ALA A 263 4.26 7.60 18.06
N SER A 264 5.03 7.04 17.13
CA SER A 264 5.59 7.78 16.01
C SER A 264 4.49 8.05 15.00
N VAL A 265 4.38 9.28 14.53
CA VAL A 265 3.45 9.70 13.48
C VAL A 265 4.22 10.52 12.46
N THR A 266 4.24 10.07 11.21
CA THR A 266 4.90 10.75 10.10
C THR A 266 3.89 11.03 9.00
N LYS A 267 3.73 12.31 8.65
CA LYS A 267 2.87 12.73 7.53
C LYS A 267 3.60 12.57 6.20
N TYR A 268 2.93 12.03 5.20
CA TYR A 268 3.37 12.05 3.81
C TYR A 268 3.09 13.40 3.14
N ALA A 269 3.96 13.80 2.22
CA ALA A 269 3.79 15.00 1.42
C ALA A 269 2.61 14.88 0.45
N GLY A 270 2.28 13.67 0.00
CA GLY A 270 1.14 13.40 -0.85
C GLY A 270 -0.18 13.25 -0.10
N THR A 271 -1.26 13.40 -0.84
CA THR A 271 -2.64 13.25 -0.37
C THR A 271 -3.37 12.21 -1.21
N TRP A 272 -4.39 11.59 -0.62
CA TRP A 272 -5.35 10.77 -1.33
C TRP A 272 -6.54 11.61 -1.77
N SER A 273 -7.07 11.39 -2.96
CA SER A 273 -8.27 12.03 -3.49
C SER A 273 -9.08 11.04 -4.31
N PHE A 274 -10.39 11.26 -4.39
CA PHE A 274 -11.27 10.52 -5.28
C PHE A 274 -11.75 11.43 -6.41
N ASP A 275 -11.59 10.99 -7.66
CA ASP A 275 -12.18 11.63 -8.83
C ASP A 275 -13.50 10.94 -9.16
N THR A 276 -14.61 11.60 -8.82
CA THR A 276 -15.97 11.09 -9.01
C THR A 276 -16.42 11.06 -10.49
N LEU A 277 -15.69 11.69 -11.41
CA LEU A 277 -16.03 11.66 -12.83
C LEU A 277 -15.38 10.49 -13.55
N GLN A 278 -14.24 10.03 -13.03
CA GLN A 278 -13.46 8.94 -13.61
C GLN A 278 -13.45 7.69 -12.72
N ASN A 279 -14.10 7.74 -11.56
CA ASN A 279 -14.09 6.68 -10.55
C ASN A 279 -12.68 6.23 -10.17
N GLN A 280 -11.80 7.21 -10.00
CA GLN A 280 -10.39 6.98 -9.70
C GLN A 280 -10.04 7.36 -8.28
N LEU A 281 -9.43 6.41 -7.56
CA LEU A 281 -8.73 6.69 -6.30
C LEU A 281 -7.28 7.04 -6.61
N ILE A 282 -6.83 8.21 -6.14
CA ILE A 282 -5.55 8.79 -6.56
C ILE A 282 -4.72 9.14 -5.34
N TYR A 283 -3.47 8.67 -5.30
CA TYR A 283 -2.45 9.22 -4.42
C TYR A 283 -1.54 10.16 -5.20
N SER A 284 -1.40 11.40 -4.77
CA SER A 284 -0.59 12.39 -5.48
C SER A 284 0.21 13.28 -4.54
N SER A 285 1.47 13.52 -4.88
CA SER A 285 2.31 14.58 -4.34
C SER A 285 2.80 15.46 -5.48
N ALA A 286 2.36 16.71 -5.52
CA ALA A 286 2.80 17.63 -6.56
C ALA A 286 4.30 17.93 -6.40
N ALA A 287 5.07 17.82 -7.48
CA ALA A 287 6.40 18.41 -7.53
C ALA A 287 6.27 19.94 -7.46
N PRO A 288 7.19 20.66 -6.81
CA PRO A 288 7.21 22.11 -6.87
C PRO A 288 7.30 22.51 -8.35
N VAL A 289 6.28 23.21 -8.85
CA VAL A 289 6.32 23.77 -10.19
C VAL A 289 7.26 24.97 -10.14
N PRO A 290 8.34 25.04 -10.95
CA PRO A 290 9.20 26.21 -10.95
C PRO A 290 8.37 27.46 -11.25
N GLU A 291 8.50 28.47 -10.40
CA GLU A 291 7.73 29.69 -10.57
C GLU A 291 8.06 30.34 -11.94
N PRO A 292 7.10 31.06 -12.56
CA PRO A 292 7.32 31.73 -13.85
C PRO A 292 8.59 32.59 -13.89
N GLU A 293 8.96 33.16 -12.75
CA GLU A 293 10.16 33.98 -12.55
C GLU A 293 11.46 33.18 -12.73
N THR A 294 11.47 31.91 -12.34
CA THR A 294 12.62 31.01 -12.55
C THR A 294 12.85 30.80 -14.04
N TYR A 295 11.77 30.60 -14.82
CA TYR A 295 11.86 30.51 -16.28
C TYR A 295 12.28 31.83 -16.91
N ALA A 296 11.77 32.96 -16.42
CA ALA A 296 12.15 34.28 -16.90
C ALA A 296 13.64 34.57 -16.65
N LEU A 297 14.18 34.19 -15.49
CA LEU A 297 15.61 34.34 -15.16
C LEU A 297 16.50 33.42 -15.99
N LEU A 298 16.07 32.18 -16.25
CA LEU A 298 16.76 31.29 -17.18
C LEU A 298 16.80 31.89 -18.59
N LEU A 299 15.68 32.40 -19.09
CA LEU A 299 15.59 33.07 -20.38
C LEU A 299 16.44 34.34 -20.44
N ALA A 300 16.42 35.15 -19.38
CA ALA A 300 17.27 36.34 -19.27
C ALA A 300 18.76 35.96 -19.28
N GLY A 301 19.14 34.90 -18.56
CA GLY A 301 20.50 34.36 -18.57
C GLY A 301 20.93 33.87 -19.95
N LEU A 302 20.06 33.11 -20.64
CA LEU A 302 20.31 32.65 -22.00
C LEU A 302 20.38 33.82 -23.00
N GLY A 303 19.54 34.84 -22.84
CA GLY A 303 19.58 36.07 -23.61
C GLY A 303 20.91 36.80 -23.45
N LEU A 304 21.37 36.98 -22.20
CA LEU A 304 22.67 37.58 -21.90
C LEU A 304 23.82 36.79 -22.54
N MET A 305 23.83 35.46 -22.39
CA MET A 305 24.85 34.60 -23.00
C MET A 305 24.82 34.67 -24.53
N GLY A 306 23.64 34.74 -25.14
CA GLY A 306 23.48 34.96 -26.58
C GLY A 306 24.09 36.28 -27.04
N THR A 307 23.90 37.37 -26.30
CA THR A 307 24.52 38.67 -26.62
C THR A 307 26.04 38.65 -26.50
N ILE A 308 26.59 37.97 -25.48
CA ILE A 308 28.04 37.81 -25.29
C ILE A 308 28.64 36.98 -26.43
N ALA A 309 28.01 35.86 -26.78
CA ALA A 309 28.45 35.01 -27.88
C ALA A 309 28.43 35.75 -29.23
N ARG A 310 27.42 36.59 -29.48
CA ARG A 310 27.37 37.45 -30.67
C ARG A 310 28.52 38.44 -30.72
N ARG A 311 28.84 39.12 -29.61
CA ARG A 311 29.97 40.06 -29.54
C ARG A 311 31.31 39.38 -29.82
N ARG A 312 31.50 38.16 -29.32
CA ARG A 312 32.73 37.37 -29.54
C ARG A 312 32.94 36.90 -30.97
N ARG A 313 31.88 36.76 -31.78
CA ARG A 313 31.99 36.42 -33.21
C ARG A 313 32.30 37.63 -34.09
N GLN A 314 32.13 38.83 -33.57
CA GLN A 314 32.36 40.08 -34.28
C GLN A 314 33.72 40.71 -33.96
N ALA A 315 34.48 40.10 -33.06
CA ALA A 315 35.88 40.40 -32.74
C ALA A 315 36.76 39.28 -33.28
#